data_AF-A0AAN6YNN2-F1
#
_entry.id   AF-A0AAN6YNN2-F1
#
_cell.length_a   1.000
_cell.length_b   1.000
_cell.length_c   1.000
_cell.angle_alpha   90.00
_cell.angle_beta   90.00
_cell.angle_gamma   90.00
#
_symmetry.space_group_name_H-M   'P 1'
#
loop_
_entity.id
_entity.type
_entity.pdbx_description
1 polymer ?
#
loop_
_entity_poly.entity_id
_entity_poly.type
_entity_poly.pdbx_seq_one_letter_code
_entity_poly.pdbx_strand_id
1 'polypeptide(L)'
;MTPDLTLPPTAPSVGHFDDKPMELRPAALYTLVNLTDSDLQDLQEVCESETCTDILGSNVRLAPRPRFVGASLQDIYDHHLKQNEQNNQDPPLDPTHFIVAFTKDWKEKGVLLVTLDDHNLECKTDFFRIKPEYSGITFIGIRIGNIDWSEAKDLYSLPPDNTNSGDDHDNQSSPSEPTSPFDPGSPTSGPISPSSPAARDSTSIAVYAIPSLDYKELITTLEPNGSRKDPKLFNCRLQAILSSSNPTEEAMNLHPLRCSRNPFFHKFLFLIADTPDFMETGVLLASLGGKIKDKTFPERQTQRVACLASATTQDTICMMAQGLRPWTQPEGTYCIYVFRWDGMDGKKKQRPETVAPLLDTEWMKRVPGEERILFAGNRFERKEGKSGRKVKEWDLKGAVEKWPEICWEQRFRERFLRRYFVVVDNGDMKGEGVLLVRVDWNGDVAGEKEKMKVKGGNLVGDQEGRVETWRVEVGEALDVVKGVVEGNREWEGAVVDFGVQENGSL
;
A
#
# COMPACT_ATOMS: atom_id res chain seq x y z
N MET A 1 43.39 -14.71 -15.25
CA MET A 1 43.54 -14.55 -13.79
C MET A 1 42.15 -14.56 -13.20
N THR A 2 41.92 -15.37 -12.19
CA THR A 2 40.66 -15.36 -11.42
C THR A 2 40.68 -14.12 -10.53
N PRO A 3 39.64 -13.27 -10.54
CA PRO A 3 39.60 -12.10 -9.67
C PRO A 3 39.59 -12.49 -8.20
N ASP A 4 40.19 -11.64 -7.36
CA ASP A 4 40.07 -11.75 -5.91
C ASP A 4 38.69 -11.24 -5.48
N LEU A 5 37.87 -12.14 -4.94
CA LEU A 5 36.50 -11.86 -4.50
C LEU A 5 36.37 -11.71 -2.98
N THR A 6 37.47 -11.49 -2.27
CA THR A 6 37.44 -11.28 -0.82
C THR A 6 36.75 -9.95 -0.46
N LEU A 7 35.95 -9.99 0.61
CA LEU A 7 35.33 -8.82 1.25
C LEU A 7 35.72 -8.78 2.72
N PRO A 8 35.85 -7.60 3.34
CA PRO A 8 35.90 -7.47 4.79
C PRO A 8 34.66 -8.08 5.43
N PRO A 9 34.73 -8.75 6.60
CA PRO A 9 33.56 -9.43 7.17
C PRO A 9 32.38 -8.51 7.51
N THR A 10 32.64 -7.23 7.73
CA THR A 10 31.64 -6.22 8.13
C THR A 10 31.96 -4.86 7.50
N ALA A 11 30.93 -4.05 7.28
CA ALA A 11 31.00 -2.69 6.77
C ALA A 11 30.31 -1.66 7.70
N PRO A 12 30.84 -1.39 8.91
CA PRO A 12 30.14 -0.56 9.90
C PRO A 12 29.78 0.85 9.42
N SER A 13 30.52 1.37 8.44
CA SER A 13 30.27 2.66 7.82
C SER A 13 28.91 2.75 7.13
N VAL A 14 28.24 1.64 6.79
CA VAL A 14 26.90 1.71 6.17
C VAL A 14 25.76 1.79 7.18
N GLY A 15 25.97 1.42 8.45
CA GLY A 15 24.88 1.36 9.45
C GLY A 15 24.17 2.69 9.71
N HIS A 16 24.84 3.83 9.45
CA HIS A 16 24.21 5.14 9.59
C HIS A 16 23.21 5.48 8.45
N PHE A 17 23.10 4.63 7.43
CA PHE A 17 22.08 4.74 6.39
C PHE A 17 20.75 4.09 6.80
N ASP A 18 20.72 3.23 7.83
CA ASP A 18 19.50 2.60 8.35
C ASP A 18 18.51 3.63 8.93
N ASP A 19 19.04 4.69 9.54
CA ASP A 19 18.24 5.75 10.17
C ASP A 19 17.76 6.83 9.19
N LYS A 20 18.11 6.74 7.90
CA LYS A 20 17.75 7.75 6.88
C LYS A 20 16.57 7.27 6.04
N PRO A 21 15.64 8.16 5.65
CA PRO A 21 14.60 7.84 4.68
C PRO A 21 15.24 7.31 3.38
N MET A 22 14.99 6.05 3.05
CA MET A 22 15.52 5.46 1.81
C MET A 22 14.80 6.03 0.60
N GLU A 23 15.52 6.84 -0.18
CA GLU A 23 15.22 7.01 -1.59
C GLU A 23 15.50 5.69 -2.32
N LEU A 24 14.66 5.33 -3.30
CA LEU A 24 14.88 4.18 -4.17
C LEU A 24 16.04 4.50 -5.14
N ARG A 25 17.26 4.33 -4.66
CA ARG A 25 18.49 4.61 -5.41
C ARG A 25 18.88 3.40 -6.24
N PRO A 26 19.44 3.59 -7.45
CA PRO A 26 19.93 2.47 -8.26
C PRO A 26 21.14 1.80 -7.62
N ALA A 27 21.23 0.48 -7.75
CA ALA A 27 22.44 -0.28 -7.45
C ALA A 27 23.56 0.13 -8.40
N ALA A 28 24.76 0.31 -7.86
CA ALA A 28 25.94 0.60 -8.66
C ALA A 28 26.38 -0.66 -9.44
N LEU A 29 26.76 -0.50 -10.71
CA LEU A 29 27.30 -1.55 -11.55
C LEU A 29 28.79 -1.32 -11.80
N TYR A 30 29.59 -2.32 -11.43
CA TYR A 30 31.05 -2.34 -11.58
C TYR A 30 31.53 -3.57 -12.37
N THR A 31 32.79 -3.57 -12.79
CA THR A 31 33.44 -4.72 -13.41
C THR A 31 34.88 -4.90 -12.94
N LEU A 32 35.25 -6.14 -12.61
CA LEU A 32 36.63 -6.56 -12.32
C LEU A 32 37.37 -7.06 -13.57
N VAL A 33 36.65 -7.21 -14.69
CA VAL A 33 37.18 -7.70 -15.96
C VAL A 33 37.14 -6.63 -17.03
N ASN A 34 38.00 -6.78 -18.04
CA ASN A 34 38.03 -5.84 -19.15
C ASN A 34 36.82 -6.05 -20.07
N LEU A 35 35.82 -5.18 -19.94
CA LEU A 35 34.63 -5.06 -20.79
C LEU A 35 34.69 -3.75 -21.58
N THR A 36 34.31 -3.81 -22.86
CA THR A 36 34.21 -2.61 -23.71
C THR A 36 33.07 -1.70 -23.22
N ASP A 37 32.98 -0.46 -23.71
CA ASP A 37 31.85 0.41 -23.36
C ASP A 37 30.51 -0.19 -23.81
N SER A 38 30.50 -0.84 -24.97
CA SER A 38 29.33 -1.56 -25.48
C SER A 38 28.95 -2.74 -24.58
N ASP A 39 29.93 -3.53 -24.13
CA ASP A 39 29.66 -4.68 -23.24
C ASP A 39 29.14 -4.22 -21.86
N LEU A 40 29.59 -3.06 -21.38
CA LEU A 40 29.09 -2.49 -20.12
C LEU A 40 27.66 -1.98 -20.24
N GLN A 41 27.30 -1.38 -21.38
CA GLN A 41 25.92 -0.99 -21.66
C GLN A 41 25.02 -2.22 -21.80
N ASP A 42 25.44 -3.23 -22.55
CA ASP A 42 24.73 -4.51 -22.68
C ASP A 42 24.57 -5.20 -21.31
N LEU A 43 25.61 -5.22 -20.48
CA LEU A 43 25.50 -5.71 -19.10
C LEU A 43 24.46 -4.95 -18.29
N GLN A 44 24.44 -3.61 -18.38
CA GLN A 44 23.46 -2.80 -17.67
C GLN A 44 22.03 -3.09 -18.15
N GLU A 45 21.82 -3.17 -19.47
CA GLU A 45 20.53 -3.50 -20.09
C GLU A 45 20.02 -4.87 -19.65
N VAL A 46 20.89 -5.88 -19.64
CA VAL A 46 20.51 -7.22 -19.16
C VAL A 46 20.24 -7.20 -17.66
N CYS A 47 21.04 -6.50 -16.84
CA CYS A 47 20.78 -6.38 -15.41
C CYS A 47 19.42 -5.71 -15.10
N GLU A 48 18.91 -4.88 -16.00
CA GLU A 48 17.61 -4.23 -15.89
C GLU A 48 16.49 -4.93 -16.68
N SER A 49 16.75 -6.03 -17.40
CA SER A 49 15.79 -6.59 -18.38
C SER A 49 14.49 -7.10 -17.76
N GLU A 50 14.55 -7.62 -16.53
CA GLU A 50 13.38 -8.05 -15.76
C GLU A 50 12.87 -6.95 -14.81
N THR A 51 13.52 -5.78 -14.80
CA THR A 51 13.06 -4.62 -14.04
C THR A 51 12.03 -3.84 -14.85
N CYS A 52 11.03 -3.29 -14.18
CA CYS A 52 9.88 -2.70 -14.85
C CYS A 52 10.08 -1.23 -15.23
N THR A 53 11.21 -0.83 -15.79
CA THR A 53 11.45 0.58 -16.15
C THR A 53 11.91 0.74 -17.59
N ASP A 54 11.41 1.78 -18.28
CA ASP A 54 11.87 2.12 -19.64
C ASP A 54 13.14 2.98 -19.63
N ILE A 55 13.59 3.41 -18.46
CA ILE A 55 14.72 4.33 -18.32
C ILE A 55 15.90 3.51 -17.84
N LEU A 56 16.80 3.20 -18.78
CA LEU A 56 18.06 2.54 -18.48
C LEU A 56 18.82 3.29 -17.39
N GLY A 57 19.18 2.59 -16.31
CA GLY A 57 19.89 3.18 -15.18
C GLY A 57 19.02 3.70 -14.05
N SER A 58 17.75 3.30 -14.01
CA SER A 58 16.84 3.62 -12.91
C SER A 58 17.06 2.72 -11.69
N ASN A 59 17.41 1.46 -11.90
CA ASN A 59 17.54 0.42 -10.86
C ASN A 59 18.96 -0.12 -10.76
N VAL A 60 19.66 -0.21 -11.88
CA VAL A 60 21.05 -0.65 -11.98
C VAL A 60 21.80 0.31 -12.88
N ARG A 61 22.79 0.99 -12.33
CA ARG A 61 23.49 2.08 -13.03
C ARG A 61 24.99 1.88 -13.02
N LEU A 62 25.62 2.08 -14.17
CA LEU A 62 27.07 2.18 -14.25
C LEU A 62 27.58 3.27 -13.30
N ALA A 63 28.45 2.88 -12.36
CA ALA A 63 29.08 3.85 -11.47
C ALA A 63 29.95 4.84 -12.27
N PRO A 64 30.22 6.06 -11.77
CA PRO A 64 31.05 7.04 -12.50
C PRO A 64 32.44 6.52 -12.87
N ARG A 65 32.96 5.59 -12.07
CA ARG A 65 34.14 4.78 -12.39
C ARG A 65 33.74 3.31 -12.30
N PRO A 66 33.26 2.69 -13.38
CA PRO A 66 32.73 1.32 -13.32
C PRO A 66 33.84 0.25 -13.45
N ARG A 67 35.04 0.61 -13.95
CA ARG A 67 36.10 -0.35 -14.29
C ARG A 67 37.18 -0.48 -13.22
N PHE A 68 37.34 -1.70 -12.73
CA PHE A 68 38.35 -2.15 -11.76
C PHE A 68 39.12 -3.36 -12.29
N VAL A 69 39.58 -3.26 -13.55
CA VAL A 69 40.22 -4.37 -14.26
C VAL A 69 41.46 -4.86 -13.50
N GLY A 70 41.43 -6.11 -13.06
CA GLY A 70 42.54 -6.73 -12.33
C GLY A 70 42.67 -6.29 -10.87
N ALA A 71 41.73 -5.49 -10.35
CA ALA A 71 41.63 -5.17 -8.94
C ALA A 71 40.90 -6.29 -8.16
N SER A 72 40.79 -6.13 -6.84
CA SER A 72 40.01 -6.99 -5.97
C SER A 72 38.57 -6.48 -5.81
N LEU A 73 37.67 -7.35 -5.34
CA LEU A 73 36.33 -6.93 -4.91
C LEU A 73 36.39 -5.95 -3.72
N GLN A 74 37.41 -6.06 -2.87
CA GLN A 74 37.69 -5.11 -1.80
C GLN A 74 37.98 -3.69 -2.34
N ASP A 75 38.66 -3.55 -3.48
CA ASP A 75 38.89 -2.23 -4.10
C ASP A 75 37.57 -1.56 -4.55
N ILE A 76 36.60 -2.34 -5.02
CA ILE A 76 35.25 -1.85 -5.35
C ILE A 76 34.52 -1.45 -4.07
N TYR A 77 34.59 -2.27 -3.03
CA TYR A 77 34.01 -1.98 -1.72
C TYR A 77 34.49 -0.63 -1.15
N ASP A 78 35.81 -0.42 -1.08
CA ASP A 78 36.39 0.81 -0.54
C ASP A 78 36.00 2.03 -1.40
N HIS A 79 35.94 1.84 -2.72
CA HIS A 79 35.50 2.89 -3.64
C HIS A 79 34.03 3.27 -3.46
N HIS A 80 33.16 2.27 -3.35
CA HIS A 80 31.73 2.43 -3.22
C HIS A 80 31.39 3.19 -1.92
N LEU A 81 32.00 2.81 -0.80
CA LEU A 81 31.86 3.53 0.47
C LEU A 81 32.28 4.99 0.37
N LYS A 82 33.46 5.24 -0.21
CA LYS A 82 33.99 6.61 -0.39
C LYS A 82 33.10 7.46 -1.29
N GLN A 83 32.49 6.88 -2.32
CA GLN A 83 31.55 7.59 -3.18
C GLN A 83 30.28 8.01 -2.42
N ASN A 84 29.77 7.12 -1.57
CA ASN A 84 28.55 7.37 -0.79
C ASN A 84 28.78 8.42 0.32
N GLU A 85 29.97 8.45 0.94
CA GLU A 85 30.34 9.49 1.90
C GLU A 85 30.40 10.88 1.28
N GLN A 86 30.88 10.97 0.03
CA GLN A 86 31.05 12.25 -0.65
C GLN A 86 29.74 12.86 -1.14
N ASN A 87 28.67 12.06 -1.28
CA ASN A 87 27.30 12.48 -1.58
C ASN A 87 27.16 13.46 -2.77
N ASN A 88 28.10 13.41 -3.72
CA ASN A 88 28.25 14.39 -4.82
C ASN A 88 27.65 13.90 -6.16
N GLN A 89 26.90 12.80 -6.16
CA GLN A 89 26.30 12.24 -7.37
C GLN A 89 24.81 12.58 -7.45
N ASP A 90 24.37 13.00 -8.63
CA ASP A 90 22.96 13.26 -8.94
C ASP A 90 22.51 12.36 -10.11
N PRO A 91 21.59 11.40 -9.89
CA PRO A 91 21.10 10.91 -8.59
C PRO A 91 22.13 10.03 -7.85
N PRO A 92 22.00 9.92 -6.51
CA PRO A 92 22.86 9.09 -5.68
C PRO A 92 22.65 7.58 -5.93
N LEU A 93 23.69 6.78 -5.71
CA LEU A 93 23.66 5.32 -5.80
C LEU A 93 23.21 4.69 -4.48
N ASP A 94 22.76 3.43 -4.52
CA ASP A 94 22.45 2.67 -3.31
C ASP A 94 23.69 2.53 -2.43
N PRO A 95 23.61 2.82 -1.12
CA PRO A 95 24.78 2.79 -0.25
C PRO A 95 25.17 1.40 0.26
N THR A 96 24.28 0.43 0.11
CA THR A 96 24.34 -0.88 0.77
C THR A 96 24.51 -2.03 -0.22
N HIS A 97 24.11 -1.85 -1.49
CA HIS A 97 24.11 -2.91 -2.49
C HIS A 97 24.72 -2.44 -3.81
N PHE A 98 25.46 -3.34 -4.45
CA PHE A 98 26.00 -3.13 -5.79
C PHE A 98 26.19 -4.45 -6.54
N ILE A 99 26.36 -4.35 -7.85
CA ILE A 99 26.49 -5.47 -8.78
C ILE A 99 27.88 -5.45 -9.43
N VAL A 100 28.52 -6.61 -9.55
CA VAL A 100 29.87 -6.74 -10.11
C VAL A 100 29.95 -7.84 -11.16
N ALA A 101 30.40 -7.48 -12.37
CA ALA A 101 30.88 -8.46 -13.35
C ALA A 101 32.30 -8.92 -12.99
N PHE A 102 32.45 -10.21 -12.66
CA PHE A 102 33.73 -10.81 -12.26
C PHE A 102 34.36 -11.69 -13.36
N THR A 103 33.67 -11.87 -14.48
CA THR A 103 34.14 -12.70 -15.60
C THR A 103 33.68 -12.10 -16.92
N LYS A 104 34.44 -12.34 -17.99
CA LYS A 104 34.05 -11.88 -19.34
C LYS A 104 32.81 -12.60 -19.84
N ASP A 105 32.62 -13.84 -19.41
CA ASP A 105 31.48 -14.69 -19.78
C ASP A 105 30.29 -14.46 -18.83
N TRP A 106 30.04 -13.21 -18.45
CA TRP A 106 29.06 -12.85 -17.42
C TRP A 106 27.62 -13.26 -17.79
N LYS A 107 27.30 -13.42 -19.08
CA LYS A 107 26.00 -13.93 -19.54
C LYS A 107 25.74 -15.38 -19.10
N GLU A 108 26.78 -16.22 -19.10
CA GLU A 108 26.67 -17.64 -18.73
C GLU A 108 26.99 -17.86 -17.25
N LYS A 109 28.00 -17.17 -16.74
CA LYS A 109 28.53 -17.36 -15.39
C LYS A 109 27.90 -16.46 -14.32
N GLY A 110 27.07 -15.52 -14.76
CA GLY A 110 26.40 -14.56 -13.88
C GLY A 110 27.25 -13.38 -13.44
N VAL A 111 26.64 -12.58 -12.58
CA VAL A 111 27.23 -11.43 -11.88
C VAL A 111 27.21 -11.68 -10.37
N LEU A 112 27.98 -10.90 -9.61
CA LEU A 112 27.85 -10.87 -8.16
C LEU A 112 26.83 -9.80 -7.77
N LEU A 113 25.81 -10.18 -7.01
CA LEU A 113 25.05 -9.24 -6.20
C LEU A 113 25.72 -9.18 -4.83
N VAL A 114 26.07 -7.98 -4.38
CA VAL A 114 26.82 -7.74 -3.13
C VAL A 114 25.95 -6.95 -2.17
N THR A 115 25.94 -7.35 -0.90
CA THR A 115 25.40 -6.55 0.21
C THR A 115 26.52 -6.16 1.17
N LEU A 116 26.41 -4.95 1.72
CA LEU A 116 27.22 -4.43 2.82
C LEU A 116 26.47 -4.42 4.15
N ASP A 117 25.22 -4.86 4.15
CA ASP A 117 24.36 -4.90 5.32
C ASP A 117 23.54 -6.21 5.39
N ASP A 118 23.46 -6.79 6.58
CA ASP A 118 22.63 -7.96 6.85
C ASP A 118 21.27 -7.60 7.47
N HIS A 119 20.95 -6.30 7.52
CA HIS A 119 19.73 -5.73 8.09
C HIS A 119 19.52 -6.08 9.58
N ASN A 120 20.57 -6.57 10.25
CA ASN A 120 20.60 -6.92 11.67
C ASN A 120 21.52 -5.99 12.49
N LEU A 121 21.85 -4.80 11.94
CA LEU A 121 22.74 -3.79 12.54
C LEU A 121 24.21 -4.24 12.71
N GLU A 122 24.56 -5.46 12.29
CA GLU A 122 25.94 -5.95 12.32
C GLU A 122 26.72 -5.57 11.04
N CYS A 123 26.01 -5.04 10.03
CA CYS A 123 26.55 -4.64 8.73
C CYS A 123 27.43 -5.72 8.11
N LYS A 124 27.02 -7.00 8.16
CA LYS A 124 27.82 -8.07 7.56
C LYS A 124 27.80 -7.93 6.05
N THR A 125 28.99 -8.07 5.44
CA THR A 125 29.06 -8.13 3.98
C THR A 125 28.83 -9.55 3.50
N ASP A 126 28.18 -9.71 2.37
CA ASP A 126 28.06 -10.98 1.68
C ASP A 126 27.86 -10.76 0.18
N PHE A 127 28.05 -11.81 -0.60
CA PHE A 127 27.71 -11.80 -2.01
C PHE A 127 27.26 -13.20 -2.46
N PHE A 128 26.52 -13.24 -3.56
CA PHE A 128 26.25 -14.49 -4.27
C PHE A 128 26.21 -14.26 -5.77
N ARG A 129 26.39 -15.35 -6.52
CA ARG A 129 26.35 -15.32 -7.99
C ARG A 129 24.90 -15.41 -8.43
N ILE A 130 24.46 -14.50 -9.28
CA ILE A 130 23.10 -14.46 -9.81
C ILE A 130 23.12 -14.32 -11.32
N LYS A 131 22.09 -14.82 -12.01
CA LYS A 131 21.91 -14.52 -13.43
C LYS A 131 21.73 -13.02 -13.64
N PRO A 132 22.35 -12.42 -14.67
CA PRO A 132 22.32 -10.97 -14.85
C PRO A 132 20.88 -10.44 -14.96
N GLU A 133 20.00 -11.13 -15.69
CA GLU A 133 18.58 -10.76 -15.88
C GLU A 133 17.80 -10.64 -14.57
N TYR A 134 18.16 -11.40 -13.53
CA TYR A 134 17.48 -11.37 -12.24
C TYR A 134 18.12 -10.40 -11.23
N SER A 135 19.30 -9.86 -11.51
CA SER A 135 20.06 -9.06 -10.55
C SER A 135 19.34 -7.77 -10.15
N GLY A 136 18.80 -7.01 -11.10
CA GLY A 136 18.07 -5.77 -10.82
C GLY A 136 16.77 -6.00 -10.07
N ILE A 137 15.94 -6.97 -10.49
CA ILE A 137 14.66 -7.25 -9.84
C ILE A 137 14.84 -7.82 -8.41
N THR A 138 15.88 -8.64 -8.21
CA THR A 138 16.23 -9.15 -6.88
C THR A 138 16.68 -8.02 -5.96
N PHE A 139 17.53 -7.11 -6.45
CA PHE A 139 17.91 -5.90 -5.71
C PHE A 139 16.69 -5.07 -5.30
N ILE A 140 15.76 -4.79 -6.22
CA ILE A 140 14.52 -4.06 -5.91
C ILE A 140 13.73 -4.80 -4.83
N GLY A 141 13.56 -6.11 -4.97
CA GLY A 141 12.86 -6.96 -4.00
C GLY A 141 13.44 -6.86 -2.60
N ILE A 142 14.77 -6.88 -2.47
CA ILE A 142 15.47 -6.69 -1.19
C ILE A 142 15.19 -5.30 -0.63
N ARG A 143 15.31 -4.26 -1.45
CA ARG A 143 15.14 -2.86 -1.04
C ARG A 143 13.74 -2.52 -0.55
N ILE A 144 12.71 -3.13 -1.13
CA ILE A 144 11.33 -2.92 -0.70
C ILE A 144 10.90 -3.91 0.41
N GLY A 145 11.83 -4.75 0.88
CA GLY A 145 11.57 -5.74 1.94
C GLY A 145 10.69 -6.90 1.50
N ASN A 146 10.61 -7.19 0.21
CA ASN A 146 9.81 -8.29 -0.31
C ASN A 146 10.50 -9.65 -0.19
N ILE A 147 11.83 -9.66 -0.34
CA ILE A 147 12.69 -10.83 -0.18
C ILE A 147 13.86 -10.43 0.74
N ASP A 148 14.26 -11.30 1.66
CA ASP A 148 15.46 -11.05 2.46
C ASP A 148 16.72 -11.61 1.76
N TRP A 149 17.90 -11.20 2.25
CA TRP A 149 19.18 -11.58 1.63
C TRP A 149 19.40 -13.10 1.57
N SER A 150 19.04 -13.82 2.64
CA SER A 150 19.13 -15.28 2.69
C SER A 150 18.22 -15.95 1.67
N GLU A 151 16.97 -15.50 1.56
CA GLU A 151 15.99 -16.03 0.61
C GLU A 151 16.42 -15.75 -0.84
N ALA A 152 16.97 -14.57 -1.12
CA ALA A 152 17.52 -14.24 -2.44
C ALA A 152 18.65 -15.19 -2.83
N LYS A 153 19.52 -15.54 -1.88
CA LYS A 153 20.61 -16.49 -2.08
C LYS A 153 20.07 -17.90 -2.33
N ASP A 154 19.07 -18.34 -1.58
CA ASP A 154 18.47 -19.68 -1.75
C ASP A 154 17.75 -19.83 -3.09
N LEU A 155 17.07 -18.78 -3.57
CA LEU A 155 16.27 -18.82 -4.80
C LEU A 155 17.11 -18.62 -6.08
N TYR A 156 18.10 -17.73 -6.03
CA TYR A 156 18.76 -17.23 -7.23
C TYR A 156 20.27 -17.51 -7.30
N SER A 157 20.88 -18.07 -6.26
CA SER A 157 22.32 -18.34 -6.28
C SER A 157 22.67 -19.42 -7.30
N LEU A 158 23.57 -19.06 -8.21
CA LEU A 158 24.20 -20.00 -9.12
C LEU A 158 25.22 -20.86 -8.36
N PRO A 159 25.32 -22.17 -8.65
CA PRO A 159 26.33 -23.03 -8.07
C PRO A 159 27.74 -22.62 -8.54
N PRO A 160 28.80 -22.93 -7.76
CA PRO A 160 30.18 -22.69 -8.18
C PRO A 160 30.54 -23.53 -9.42
N ASP A 161 31.43 -23.00 -10.28
CA ASP A 161 31.90 -23.57 -11.57
C ASP A 161 32.39 -25.05 -11.52
N ASN A 162 32.51 -25.68 -10.35
CA ASN A 162 33.07 -27.02 -10.16
C ASN A 162 32.03 -28.14 -10.00
N THR A 163 30.72 -27.87 -10.06
CA THR A 163 29.72 -28.95 -10.13
C THR A 163 29.41 -29.25 -11.57
N ASN A 164 30.26 -30.08 -12.18
CA ASN A 164 29.96 -30.79 -13.43
C ASN A 164 28.94 -31.89 -13.13
N SER A 165 27.73 -31.49 -12.73
CA SER A 165 26.58 -32.38 -12.62
C SER A 165 25.87 -32.33 -13.96
N GLY A 166 26.35 -33.14 -14.90
CA GLY A 166 25.65 -33.42 -16.15
C GLY A 166 24.41 -34.25 -15.89
N ASP A 167 23.43 -33.68 -15.20
CA ASP A 167 22.04 -34.12 -15.28
C ASP A 167 21.31 -33.10 -16.13
N ASP A 168 21.26 -33.41 -17.42
CA ASP A 168 20.29 -32.90 -18.37
C ASP A 168 18.88 -33.23 -17.86
N HIS A 169 18.39 -32.42 -16.93
CA HIS A 169 16.98 -32.09 -16.87
C HIS A 169 16.77 -30.76 -17.58
N ASP A 170 17.11 -30.75 -18.86
CA ASP A 170 16.43 -29.97 -19.89
C ASP A 170 14.96 -30.45 -19.96
N ASN A 171 14.22 -30.18 -18.88
CA ASN A 171 12.80 -30.00 -19.01
C ASN A 171 12.61 -28.55 -19.48
N GLN A 172 12.91 -28.33 -20.77
CA GLN A 172 12.34 -27.23 -21.55
C GLN A 172 10.82 -27.44 -21.61
N SER A 173 10.17 -27.31 -20.45
CA SER A 173 8.79 -26.88 -20.40
C SER A 173 8.85 -25.47 -20.93
N SER A 174 8.38 -25.25 -22.15
CA SER A 174 8.04 -23.91 -22.63
C SER A 174 7.48 -23.11 -21.45
N PRO A 175 7.96 -21.87 -21.17
CA PRO A 175 7.49 -21.11 -20.03
C PRO A 175 5.97 -21.10 -20.11
N SER A 176 5.35 -21.81 -19.16
CA SER A 176 3.92 -22.03 -19.21
C SER A 176 3.28 -20.65 -19.17
N GLU A 177 2.36 -20.37 -20.10
CA GLU A 177 1.77 -19.03 -20.17
C GLU A 177 1.22 -18.65 -18.78
N PRO A 178 1.45 -17.40 -18.32
CA PRO A 178 0.93 -16.93 -17.06
C PRO A 178 -0.56 -17.22 -16.95
N THR A 179 -0.97 -17.79 -15.82
CA THR A 179 -2.39 -18.11 -15.64
C THR A 179 -3.19 -16.81 -15.48
N SER A 180 -4.44 -16.85 -15.92
CA SER A 180 -5.40 -15.75 -15.75
C SER A 180 -5.44 -15.31 -14.27
N PRO A 181 -5.57 -14.00 -13.96
CA PRO A 181 -5.64 -13.53 -12.57
C PRO A 181 -6.86 -14.06 -11.79
N PHE A 182 -7.84 -14.64 -12.48
CA PHE A 182 -9.06 -15.24 -11.92
C PHE A 182 -8.93 -16.74 -11.67
N ASP A 183 -7.83 -17.37 -12.12
CA ASP A 183 -7.63 -18.81 -12.03
C ASP A 183 -6.87 -19.14 -10.73
N PRO A 184 -7.43 -20.00 -9.85
CA PRO A 184 -6.74 -20.42 -8.63
C PRO A 184 -5.54 -21.35 -8.91
N GLY A 185 -5.41 -21.85 -10.15
CA GLY A 185 -4.40 -22.81 -10.56
C GLY A 185 -4.53 -24.16 -9.85
N SER A 186 -3.41 -24.85 -9.73
CA SER A 186 -3.37 -26.16 -9.05
C SER A 186 -3.57 -25.99 -7.54
N PRO A 187 -4.35 -26.87 -6.86
CA PRO A 187 -4.48 -26.84 -5.41
C PRO A 187 -3.12 -26.95 -4.67
N THR A 188 -2.16 -27.67 -5.24
CA THR A 188 -0.82 -27.84 -4.66
C THR A 188 0.14 -26.75 -5.12
N SER A 189 0.07 -26.36 -6.39
CA SER A 189 1.07 -25.49 -7.01
C SER A 189 0.72 -24.00 -6.94
N GLY A 190 -0.58 -23.69 -6.96
CA GLY A 190 -1.11 -22.37 -7.25
C GLY A 190 -1.19 -22.13 -8.77
N PRO A 191 -1.55 -20.92 -9.19
CA PRO A 191 -1.43 -20.49 -10.57
C PRO A 191 0.03 -20.28 -10.95
N ILE A 192 0.33 -20.33 -12.24
CA ILE A 192 1.63 -19.99 -12.81
C ILE A 192 1.79 -18.47 -12.69
N SER A 193 2.84 -18.07 -11.96
CA SER A 193 3.22 -16.68 -11.77
C SER A 193 3.45 -15.98 -13.12
N PRO A 194 3.08 -14.70 -13.26
CA PRO A 194 3.51 -13.93 -14.42
C PRO A 194 5.03 -13.81 -14.42
N SER A 195 5.64 -13.66 -15.60
CA SER A 195 7.08 -13.45 -15.73
C SER A 195 7.52 -12.04 -15.32
N SER A 196 6.57 -11.10 -15.25
CA SER A 196 6.79 -9.71 -14.83
C SER A 196 5.62 -9.22 -13.94
N PRO A 197 5.84 -8.24 -13.06
CA PRO A 197 4.79 -7.67 -12.24
C PRO A 197 3.81 -6.85 -13.10
N ALA A 198 2.60 -6.69 -12.57
CA ALA A 198 1.48 -6.07 -13.28
C ALA A 198 1.63 -4.55 -13.52
N ALA A 199 2.36 -3.84 -12.66
CA ALA A 199 2.75 -2.46 -12.87
C ALA A 199 4.18 -2.22 -12.35
N ARG A 200 4.79 -1.14 -12.86
CA ARG A 200 6.13 -0.68 -12.47
C ARG A 200 6.12 -0.38 -10.98
N ASP A 201 6.99 -1.03 -10.23
CA ASP A 201 7.16 -0.86 -8.79
C ASP A 201 5.95 -1.31 -7.92
N SER A 202 5.02 -2.10 -8.49
CA SER A 202 3.85 -2.60 -7.74
C SER A 202 4.03 -4.04 -7.28
N THR A 203 3.84 -4.25 -5.98
CA THR A 203 3.65 -5.59 -5.41
C THR A 203 2.29 -6.14 -5.85
N SER A 204 2.27 -7.37 -6.34
CA SER A 204 1.03 -8.12 -6.55
C SER A 204 0.40 -8.47 -5.21
N ILE A 205 -0.92 -8.59 -5.18
CA ILE A 205 -1.70 -8.92 -3.99
C ILE A 205 -2.31 -10.31 -4.19
N ALA A 206 -1.89 -11.25 -3.35
CA ALA A 206 -2.49 -12.57 -3.32
C ALA A 206 -3.91 -12.49 -2.75
N VAL A 207 -4.86 -13.11 -3.44
CA VAL A 207 -6.27 -13.21 -3.03
C VAL A 207 -6.63 -14.68 -2.87
N TYR A 208 -7.27 -15.02 -1.76
CA TYR A 208 -7.81 -16.34 -1.49
C TYR A 208 -9.33 -16.23 -1.32
N ALA A 209 -10.10 -17.18 -1.85
CA ALA A 209 -11.56 -17.07 -1.84
C ALA A 209 -12.23 -18.41 -1.52
N ILE A 210 -13.42 -18.39 -0.93
CA ILE A 210 -14.26 -19.59 -0.76
C ILE A 210 -14.98 -19.97 -2.08
N PRO A 211 -15.52 -21.20 -2.23
CA PRO A 211 -16.01 -21.70 -3.52
C PRO A 211 -17.26 -20.99 -4.09
N SER A 212 -17.97 -20.23 -3.26
CA SER A 212 -19.29 -19.67 -3.57
C SER A 212 -19.26 -18.27 -4.20
N LEU A 213 -18.08 -17.76 -4.58
CA LEU A 213 -17.91 -16.41 -5.11
C LEU A 213 -17.81 -16.39 -6.63
N ASP A 214 -18.24 -15.27 -7.23
CA ASP A 214 -17.79 -14.90 -8.57
C ASP A 214 -16.39 -14.30 -8.48
N TYR A 215 -15.37 -15.10 -8.79
CA TYR A 215 -13.96 -14.67 -8.71
C TYR A 215 -13.62 -13.58 -9.71
N LYS A 216 -14.28 -13.55 -10.87
CA LYS A 216 -14.05 -12.52 -11.87
C LYS A 216 -14.54 -11.19 -11.35
N GLU A 217 -15.74 -11.15 -10.78
CA GLU A 217 -16.29 -9.95 -10.15
C GLU A 217 -15.42 -9.51 -8.97
N LEU A 218 -15.04 -10.42 -8.07
CA LEU A 218 -14.17 -10.13 -6.92
C LEU A 218 -12.87 -9.45 -7.35
N ILE A 219 -12.10 -10.09 -8.23
CA ILE A 219 -10.79 -9.59 -8.64
C ILE A 219 -10.94 -8.29 -9.45
N THR A 220 -11.93 -8.20 -10.34
CA THR A 220 -12.19 -6.97 -11.13
C THR A 220 -12.56 -5.80 -10.23
N THR A 221 -13.22 -6.06 -9.11
CA THR A 221 -13.64 -5.02 -8.14
C THR A 221 -12.48 -4.55 -7.25
N LEU A 222 -11.59 -5.46 -6.88
CA LEU A 222 -10.37 -5.15 -6.13
C LEU A 222 -9.35 -4.40 -6.98
N GLU A 223 -9.39 -4.55 -8.31
CA GLU A 223 -8.45 -3.92 -9.23
C GLU A 223 -8.86 -2.49 -9.66
N PRO A 224 -7.97 -1.49 -9.57
CA PRO A 224 -8.22 -0.14 -10.05
C PRO A 224 -8.52 -0.12 -11.53
N ASN A 225 -9.69 0.42 -11.88
CA ASN A 225 -10.21 0.38 -13.25
C ASN A 225 -10.28 -1.05 -13.84
N GLY A 226 -10.50 -2.09 -13.02
CA GLY A 226 -10.47 -3.49 -13.45
C GLY A 226 -11.36 -3.79 -14.66
N SER A 227 -12.51 -3.14 -14.79
CA SER A 227 -13.40 -3.31 -15.95
C SER A 227 -12.83 -2.82 -17.29
N ARG A 228 -11.76 -2.01 -17.25
CA ARG A 228 -11.09 -1.42 -18.42
C ARG A 228 -9.61 -1.81 -18.53
N LYS A 229 -9.02 -2.34 -17.46
CA LYS A 229 -7.63 -2.75 -17.38
C LYS A 229 -7.46 -4.13 -18.05
N ASP A 230 -6.34 -4.34 -18.73
CA ASP A 230 -5.99 -5.67 -19.24
C ASP A 230 -5.75 -6.62 -18.05
N PRO A 231 -6.41 -7.80 -17.98
CA PRO A 231 -6.18 -8.80 -16.93
C PRO A 231 -4.72 -9.18 -16.71
N LYS A 232 -3.86 -9.11 -17.75
CA LYS A 232 -2.43 -9.38 -17.62
C LYS A 232 -1.73 -8.39 -16.68
N LEU A 233 -2.26 -7.17 -16.58
CA LEU A 233 -1.76 -6.08 -15.75
C LEU A 233 -2.45 -6.01 -14.39
N PHE A 234 -3.19 -7.04 -13.97
CA PHE A 234 -3.86 -7.02 -12.65
C PHE A 234 -2.86 -7.30 -11.52
N ASN A 235 -2.93 -6.47 -10.49
CA ASN A 235 -2.15 -6.62 -9.27
C ASN A 235 -2.79 -7.64 -8.34
N CYS A 236 -4.12 -7.68 -8.26
CA CYS A 236 -4.84 -8.67 -7.47
C CYS A 236 -4.95 -9.99 -8.23
N ARG A 237 -4.55 -11.10 -7.61
CA ARG A 237 -4.56 -12.43 -8.24
C ARG A 237 -5.09 -13.50 -7.31
N LEU A 238 -6.03 -14.31 -7.79
CA LEU A 238 -6.53 -15.47 -7.05
C LEU A 238 -5.42 -16.51 -6.89
N GLN A 239 -5.26 -17.11 -5.71
CA GLN A 239 -4.16 -18.04 -5.39
C GLN A 239 -4.62 -19.42 -4.93
N ALA A 240 -5.85 -19.53 -4.41
CA ALA A 240 -6.50 -20.78 -4.11
C ALA A 240 -8.00 -20.55 -3.89
N ILE A 241 -8.76 -21.63 -4.08
CA ILE A 241 -10.11 -21.77 -3.54
C ILE A 241 -9.98 -22.52 -2.20
N LEU A 242 -10.46 -21.90 -1.14
CA LEU A 242 -10.35 -22.38 0.24
C LEU A 242 -11.55 -23.26 0.60
N SER A 243 -11.41 -24.07 1.65
CA SER A 243 -12.55 -24.68 2.32
C SER A 243 -13.41 -23.63 3.03
N SER A 244 -14.73 -23.85 3.09
CA SER A 244 -15.64 -22.95 3.79
C SER A 244 -15.56 -23.05 5.32
N SER A 245 -14.89 -24.05 5.88
CA SER A 245 -14.91 -24.31 7.33
C SER A 245 -13.96 -23.42 8.12
N ASN A 246 -12.75 -23.16 7.61
CA ASN A 246 -11.82 -22.19 8.20
C ASN A 246 -10.93 -21.54 7.12
N PRO A 247 -11.53 -20.70 6.26
CA PRO A 247 -10.80 -20.10 5.14
C PRO A 247 -9.61 -19.24 5.61
N THR A 248 -9.73 -18.60 6.77
CA THR A 248 -8.67 -17.71 7.28
C THR A 248 -7.40 -18.49 7.62
N GLU A 249 -7.52 -19.55 8.40
CA GLU A 249 -6.37 -20.37 8.80
C GLU A 249 -5.75 -21.09 7.61
N GLU A 250 -6.58 -21.60 6.70
CA GLU A 250 -6.12 -22.26 5.48
C GLU A 250 -5.32 -21.31 4.59
N ALA A 251 -5.82 -20.09 4.35
CA ALA A 251 -5.10 -19.09 3.57
C ALA A 251 -3.77 -18.68 4.22
N MET A 252 -3.76 -18.46 5.54
CA MET A 252 -2.54 -18.14 6.28
C MET A 252 -1.47 -19.24 6.19
N ASN A 253 -1.88 -20.51 6.12
CA ASN A 253 -0.96 -21.63 5.98
C ASN A 253 -0.49 -21.82 4.53
N LEU A 254 -1.33 -21.50 3.54
CA LEU A 254 -1.00 -21.61 2.13
C LEU A 254 -0.12 -20.45 1.63
N HIS A 255 -0.27 -19.26 2.20
CA HIS A 255 0.37 -18.06 1.67
C HIS A 255 1.90 -18.11 1.60
N PRO A 256 2.64 -18.59 2.63
CA PRO A 256 4.10 -18.72 2.54
C PRO A 256 4.56 -19.57 1.35
N LEU A 257 3.85 -20.67 1.07
CA LEU A 257 4.15 -21.56 -0.06
C LEU A 257 3.84 -20.90 -1.42
N ARG A 258 2.83 -20.03 -1.48
CA ARG A 258 2.45 -19.32 -2.71
C ARG A 258 3.42 -18.17 -2.99
N CYS A 259 3.75 -17.40 -1.95
CA CYS A 259 4.68 -16.28 -2.05
C CYS A 259 6.09 -16.76 -2.46
N SER A 260 6.58 -17.88 -1.94
CA SER A 260 7.91 -18.40 -2.32
C SER A 260 8.02 -18.82 -3.80
N ARG A 261 6.89 -18.98 -4.50
CA ARG A 261 6.83 -19.29 -5.94
C ARG A 261 6.48 -18.09 -6.82
N ASN A 262 6.13 -16.97 -6.21
CA ASN A 262 5.81 -15.75 -6.90
C ASN A 262 6.50 -14.56 -6.20
N PRO A 263 7.68 -14.16 -6.68
CA PRO A 263 8.47 -13.10 -6.05
C PRO A 263 7.82 -11.73 -6.14
N PHE A 264 6.65 -11.60 -6.79
CA PHE A 264 5.91 -10.36 -6.88
C PHE A 264 4.84 -10.21 -5.80
N PHE A 265 4.51 -11.27 -5.04
CA PHE A 265 3.57 -11.13 -3.91
C PHE A 265 4.23 -10.54 -2.68
N HIS A 266 3.43 -9.82 -1.90
CA HIS A 266 3.84 -9.32 -0.60
C HIS A 266 3.92 -10.47 0.41
N LYS A 267 5.09 -10.71 1.01
CA LYS A 267 5.37 -11.83 1.93
C LYS A 267 4.40 -11.96 3.11
N PHE A 268 3.96 -10.82 3.64
CA PHE A 268 3.20 -10.78 4.89
C PHE A 268 1.75 -10.34 4.76
N LEU A 269 1.30 -9.80 3.63
CA LEU A 269 0.01 -9.10 3.51
C LEU A 269 -0.74 -9.62 2.28
N PHE A 270 -1.95 -10.09 2.51
CA PHE A 270 -2.78 -10.70 1.45
C PHE A 270 -4.26 -10.57 1.79
N LEU A 271 -5.13 -10.89 0.84
CA LEU A 271 -6.58 -10.76 0.97
C LEU A 271 -7.27 -12.11 1.04
N ILE A 272 -8.32 -12.19 1.86
CA ILE A 272 -9.19 -13.36 1.99
C ILE A 272 -10.63 -12.91 1.79
N ALA A 273 -11.29 -13.46 0.78
CA ALA A 273 -12.72 -13.31 0.56
C ALA A 273 -13.46 -14.49 1.20
N ASP A 274 -13.84 -14.30 2.47
CA ASP A 274 -14.41 -15.31 3.36
C ASP A 274 -15.95 -15.39 3.30
N THR A 275 -16.60 -14.52 2.52
CA THR A 275 -18.06 -14.44 2.43
C THR A 275 -18.52 -14.28 0.97
N PRO A 276 -19.71 -14.80 0.61
CA PRO A 276 -20.29 -14.57 -0.72
C PRO A 276 -20.66 -13.09 -0.96
N ASP A 277 -21.02 -12.37 0.10
CA ASP A 277 -21.45 -10.97 0.05
C ASP A 277 -20.29 -10.02 0.41
N PHE A 278 -19.18 -10.14 -0.33
CA PHE A 278 -17.95 -9.40 -0.07
C PHE A 278 -18.10 -7.88 -0.33
N MET A 279 -19.12 -7.46 -1.07
CA MET A 279 -19.41 -6.04 -1.31
C MET A 279 -20.00 -5.36 -0.07
N GLU A 280 -20.90 -6.05 0.64
CA GLU A 280 -21.53 -5.55 1.85
C GLU A 280 -20.67 -5.84 3.09
N THR A 281 -20.07 -7.03 3.18
CA THR A 281 -19.32 -7.47 4.38
C THR A 281 -17.81 -7.20 4.31
N GLY A 282 -17.32 -6.76 3.15
CA GLY A 282 -15.89 -6.52 2.91
C GLY A 282 -15.10 -7.81 2.69
N VAL A 283 -13.80 -7.66 2.58
CA VAL A 283 -12.81 -8.75 2.57
C VAL A 283 -11.89 -8.64 3.77
N LEU A 284 -11.22 -9.72 4.14
CA LEU A 284 -10.20 -9.71 5.18
C LEU A 284 -8.86 -9.34 4.57
N LEU A 285 -8.23 -8.29 5.08
CA LEU A 285 -6.79 -8.08 4.98
C LEU A 285 -6.13 -8.91 6.07
N ALA A 286 -5.25 -9.84 5.70
CA ALA A 286 -4.55 -10.72 6.60
C ALA A 286 -3.07 -10.34 6.73
N SER A 287 -2.50 -10.56 7.91
CA SER A 287 -1.07 -10.43 8.16
C SER A 287 -0.46 -11.74 8.68
N LEU A 288 0.71 -12.13 8.18
CA LEU A 288 1.55 -13.18 8.76
C LEU A 288 2.57 -12.65 9.78
N GLY A 289 2.48 -11.38 10.15
CA GLY A 289 3.46 -10.72 10.98
C GLY A 289 4.70 -10.30 10.19
N GLY A 290 5.53 -9.47 10.79
CA GLY A 290 6.74 -8.93 10.14
C GLY A 290 6.95 -7.47 10.46
N LYS A 291 8.06 -6.91 9.96
CA LYS A 291 8.40 -5.50 10.14
C LYS A 291 8.73 -4.89 8.79
N ILE A 292 8.12 -3.75 8.49
CA ILE A 292 8.43 -2.94 7.30
C ILE A 292 8.76 -1.54 7.79
N LYS A 293 9.99 -1.10 7.54
CA LYS A 293 10.53 0.15 8.10
C LYS A 293 10.37 0.18 9.63
N ASP A 294 9.72 1.19 10.17
CA ASP A 294 9.43 1.36 11.60
C ASP A 294 8.10 0.71 12.04
N LYS A 295 7.36 0.06 11.12
CA LYS A 295 6.04 -0.52 11.40
C LYS A 295 6.13 -2.03 11.61
N THR A 296 5.56 -2.49 12.71
CA THR A 296 5.39 -3.92 13.00
C THR A 296 3.97 -4.35 12.69
N PHE A 297 3.83 -5.45 11.96
CA PHE A 297 2.55 -6.08 11.68
C PHE A 297 2.35 -7.28 12.60
N PRO A 298 1.12 -7.48 13.11
CA PRO A 298 0.84 -8.59 14.00
C PRO A 298 0.76 -9.92 13.25
N GLU A 299 1.27 -10.95 13.89
CA GLU A 299 1.23 -12.31 13.36
C GLU A 299 -0.18 -12.88 13.37
N ARG A 300 -0.60 -13.44 12.23
CA ARG A 300 -1.85 -14.17 12.04
C ARG A 300 -3.11 -13.40 12.46
N GLN A 301 -3.13 -12.09 12.23
CA GLN A 301 -4.33 -11.27 12.43
C GLN A 301 -5.00 -10.90 11.11
N THR A 302 -6.28 -10.56 11.21
CA THR A 302 -7.06 -10.02 10.10
C THR A 302 -7.77 -8.73 10.49
N GLN A 303 -8.03 -7.86 9.51
CA GLN A 303 -8.94 -6.74 9.62
C GLN A 303 -9.86 -6.70 8.41
N ARG A 304 -11.15 -6.41 8.60
CA ARG A 304 -12.09 -6.24 7.49
C ARG A 304 -11.84 -4.91 6.79
N VAL A 305 -11.81 -4.93 5.46
CA VAL A 305 -11.65 -3.76 4.59
C VAL A 305 -12.69 -3.80 3.47
N ALA A 306 -13.07 -2.64 2.91
CA ALA A 306 -14.10 -2.60 1.87
C ALA A 306 -13.61 -3.28 0.58
N CYS A 307 -14.43 -4.08 -0.08
CA CYS A 307 -14.06 -4.66 -1.38
C CYS A 307 -14.22 -3.64 -2.52
N LEU A 308 -13.35 -2.63 -2.58
CA LEU A 308 -13.34 -1.59 -3.60
C LEU A 308 -11.90 -1.13 -3.88
N ALA A 309 -11.49 -1.19 -5.14
CA ALA A 309 -10.17 -0.78 -5.59
C ALA A 309 -9.77 0.65 -5.20
N SER A 310 -10.66 1.61 -5.48
CA SER A 310 -10.37 3.05 -5.41
C SER A 310 -10.58 3.69 -4.04
N ALA A 311 -11.06 2.93 -3.05
CA ALA A 311 -11.53 3.52 -1.79
C ALA A 311 -10.74 3.07 -0.57
N THR A 312 -10.14 1.88 -0.55
CA THR A 312 -9.39 1.45 0.63
C THR A 312 -8.42 0.32 0.38
N THR A 313 -8.75 -0.73 -0.37
CA THR A 313 -8.10 -2.03 -0.09
C THR A 313 -6.73 -2.21 -0.71
N GLN A 314 -6.58 -1.95 -2.01
CA GLN A 314 -5.25 -1.98 -2.62
C GLN A 314 -4.37 -0.85 -2.08
N ASP A 315 -4.89 0.37 -2.01
CA ASP A 315 -4.17 1.51 -1.45
C ASP A 315 -3.72 1.25 -0.01
N THR A 316 -4.55 0.62 0.83
CA THR A 316 -4.17 0.21 2.19
C THR A 316 -2.96 -0.72 2.17
N ILE A 317 -3.01 -1.78 1.36
CA ILE A 317 -1.92 -2.75 1.29
C ILE A 317 -0.66 -2.07 0.77
N CYS A 318 -0.74 -1.27 -0.29
CA CYS A 318 0.40 -0.54 -0.83
C CYS A 318 1.00 0.43 0.20
N MET A 319 0.18 1.18 0.94
CA MET A 319 0.66 2.07 2.00
C MET A 319 1.31 1.29 3.15
N MET A 320 0.75 0.14 3.55
CA MET A 320 1.35 -0.71 4.58
C MET A 320 2.65 -1.35 4.11
N ALA A 321 2.70 -1.86 2.87
CA ALA A 321 3.87 -2.43 2.23
C ALA A 321 5.02 -1.42 2.08
N GLN A 322 4.70 -0.13 2.00
CA GLN A 322 5.68 0.95 1.98
C GLN A 322 6.02 1.49 3.38
N GLY A 323 5.49 0.88 4.45
CA GLY A 323 5.66 1.34 5.83
C GLY A 323 5.04 2.72 6.12
N LEU A 324 4.15 3.21 5.25
CA LEU A 324 3.49 4.51 5.40
C LEU A 324 2.26 4.46 6.31
N ARG A 325 1.71 3.26 6.52
CA ARG A 325 0.51 3.04 7.34
C ARG A 325 0.73 1.91 8.37
N PRO A 326 0.38 2.11 9.66
CA PRO A 326 0.38 1.06 10.66
C PRO A 326 -0.80 0.08 10.49
N TRP A 327 -0.71 -1.12 11.10
CA TRP A 327 -1.77 -2.12 11.09
C TRP A 327 -3.08 -1.63 11.72
N THR A 328 -2.98 -1.07 12.93
CA THR A 328 -4.07 -0.47 13.71
C THR A 328 -3.83 1.01 13.93
N GLN A 329 -4.90 1.76 14.17
CA GLN A 329 -4.77 3.17 14.52
C GLN A 329 -4.18 3.33 15.94
N PRO A 330 -3.31 4.35 16.18
CA PRO A 330 -2.78 4.61 17.52
C PRO A 330 -3.90 4.82 18.54
N GLU A 331 -3.73 4.34 19.77
CA GLU A 331 -4.70 4.49 20.87
C GLU A 331 -5.16 5.95 21.05
N GLY A 332 -6.47 6.17 21.29
CA GLY A 332 -7.05 7.51 21.44
C GLY A 332 -7.20 8.34 20.15
N THR A 333 -6.85 7.77 18.98
CA THR A 333 -7.10 8.41 17.69
C THR A 333 -8.49 8.05 17.19
N TYR A 334 -9.43 8.99 17.30
CA TYR A 334 -10.77 8.87 16.74
C TYR A 334 -10.83 9.53 15.36
N CYS A 335 -11.63 8.96 14.47
CA CYS A 335 -11.88 9.51 13.15
C CYS A 335 -13.30 10.11 13.08
N ILE A 336 -13.39 11.38 12.71
CA ILE A 336 -14.67 12.10 12.54
C ILE A 336 -14.84 12.56 11.09
N TYR A 337 -16.09 12.63 10.65
CA TYR A 337 -16.43 13.13 9.33
C TYR A 337 -16.77 14.62 9.37
N VAL A 338 -16.42 15.35 8.31
CA VAL A 338 -16.62 16.80 8.18
C VAL A 338 -17.41 17.11 6.91
N PHE A 339 -18.58 17.68 7.09
CA PHE A 339 -19.37 18.31 6.03
C PHE A 339 -19.00 19.78 5.92
N ARG A 340 -18.87 20.28 4.68
CA ARG A 340 -18.31 21.62 4.43
C ARG A 340 -19.17 22.45 3.49
N TRP A 341 -19.16 23.75 3.73
CA TRP A 341 -19.77 24.75 2.87
C TRP A 341 -18.80 25.20 1.77
N ASP A 342 -18.96 24.65 0.56
CA ASP A 342 -18.21 25.09 -0.62
C ASP A 342 -18.93 26.24 -1.34
N GLY A 343 -18.81 27.46 -0.79
CA GLY A 343 -19.45 28.65 -1.35
C GLY A 343 -19.18 28.85 -2.85
N MET A 344 -20.25 29.04 -3.64
CA MET A 344 -20.17 29.22 -5.10
C MET A 344 -19.51 30.52 -5.57
N ASP A 345 -19.50 31.56 -4.74
CA ASP A 345 -19.21 32.93 -5.20
C ASP A 345 -17.73 33.30 -5.17
N GLY A 346 -16.83 32.32 -5.15
CA GLY A 346 -15.38 32.51 -5.33
C GLY A 346 -14.67 33.28 -4.21
N LYS A 347 -15.37 33.74 -3.17
CA LYS A 347 -14.79 34.63 -2.15
C LYS A 347 -14.21 33.95 -0.90
N LYS A 348 -14.41 32.64 -0.68
CA LYS A 348 -13.68 31.81 0.30
C LYS A 348 -14.11 30.34 0.16
N LYS A 349 -13.46 29.56 -0.71
CA LYS A 349 -13.69 28.09 -0.76
C LYS A 349 -13.10 27.45 0.50
N GLN A 350 -13.91 26.72 1.25
CA GLN A 350 -13.46 25.94 2.41
C GLN A 350 -12.88 24.61 1.95
N ARG A 351 -11.75 24.70 1.24
CA ARG A 351 -11.06 23.51 0.75
C ARG A 351 -10.59 22.65 1.94
N PRO A 352 -10.52 21.32 1.81
CA PRO A 352 -10.05 20.44 2.88
C PRO A 352 -8.70 20.88 3.45
N GLU A 353 -7.81 21.38 2.60
CA GLU A 353 -6.46 21.85 2.99
C GLU A 353 -6.49 23.11 3.85
N THR A 354 -7.59 23.88 3.82
CA THR A 354 -7.79 25.06 4.68
C THR A 354 -8.48 24.69 5.99
N VAL A 355 -9.42 23.74 5.95
CA VAL A 355 -10.24 23.35 7.11
C VAL A 355 -9.50 22.39 8.02
N ALA A 356 -8.81 21.40 7.45
CA ALA A 356 -8.18 20.32 8.22
C ALA A 356 -7.15 20.83 9.24
N PRO A 357 -6.23 21.76 8.89
CA PRO A 357 -5.26 22.30 9.86
C PRO A 357 -5.88 23.13 10.98
N LEU A 358 -7.12 23.63 10.80
CA LEU A 358 -7.84 24.38 11.83
C LEU A 358 -8.53 23.45 12.83
N LEU A 359 -9.00 22.29 12.39
CA LEU A 359 -9.63 21.28 13.24
C LEU A 359 -8.59 20.35 13.90
N ASP A 360 -7.47 20.09 13.22
CA ASP A 360 -6.40 19.20 13.64
C ASP A 360 -5.05 19.85 13.40
N THR A 361 -4.46 20.42 14.45
CA THR A 361 -3.20 21.15 14.36
C THR A 361 -2.03 20.28 13.90
N GLU A 362 -2.15 18.96 14.07
CA GLU A 362 -1.14 17.99 13.64
C GLU A 362 -1.44 17.40 12.26
N TRP A 363 -2.46 17.88 11.53
CA TRP A 363 -2.87 17.36 10.23
C TRP A 363 -1.71 17.12 9.25
N MET A 364 -0.80 18.09 9.14
CA MET A 364 0.34 18.03 8.21
C MET A 364 1.44 17.03 8.61
N LYS A 365 1.42 16.56 9.86
CA LYS A 365 2.39 15.58 10.39
C LYS A 365 1.83 14.16 10.40
N ARG A 366 0.51 14.00 10.23
CA ARG A 366 -0.13 12.68 10.21
C ARG A 366 0.25 11.92 8.96
N VAL A 367 0.60 10.65 9.15
CA VAL A 367 0.83 9.72 8.05
C VAL A 367 -0.49 9.04 7.65
N PRO A 368 -0.57 8.45 6.45
CA PRO A 368 -1.77 7.73 6.04
C PRO A 368 -2.21 6.66 7.03
N GLY A 369 -3.51 6.63 7.32
CA GLY A 369 -4.11 5.76 8.34
C GLY A 369 -4.21 6.39 9.74
N GLU A 370 -3.51 7.48 10.02
CA GLU A 370 -3.62 8.22 11.29
C GLU A 370 -4.61 9.41 11.20
N GLU A 371 -5.36 9.53 10.11
CA GLU A 371 -6.24 10.67 9.89
C GLU A 371 -7.38 10.70 10.91
N ARG A 372 -7.51 11.83 11.61
CA ARG A 372 -8.64 12.11 12.51
C ARG A 372 -9.86 12.68 11.79
N ILE A 373 -9.68 13.14 10.55
CA ILE A 373 -10.70 13.87 9.80
C ILE A 373 -10.88 13.25 8.42
N LEU A 374 -12.14 13.04 8.04
CA LEU A 374 -12.56 12.69 6.68
C LEU A 374 -13.52 13.76 6.17
N PHE A 375 -13.43 14.10 4.87
CA PHE A 375 -14.28 15.12 4.28
C PHE A 375 -15.38 14.54 3.41
N ALA A 376 -16.56 15.14 3.50
CA ALA A 376 -17.65 14.90 2.56
C ALA A 376 -17.22 15.26 1.13
N GLY A 377 -17.46 14.32 0.21
CA GLY A 377 -17.36 14.59 -1.22
C GLY A 377 -18.34 15.69 -1.67
N ASN A 378 -18.07 16.29 -2.82
CA ASN A 378 -18.97 17.30 -3.39
C ASN A 378 -20.29 16.65 -3.84
N ARG A 379 -21.42 17.17 -3.36
CA ARG A 379 -22.75 16.77 -3.87
C ARG A 379 -22.98 17.49 -5.19
N PHE A 380 -23.51 16.82 -6.21
CA PHE A 380 -23.81 17.43 -7.51
C PHE A 380 -25.30 17.28 -7.84
N GLU A 381 -25.98 18.38 -8.16
CA GLU A 381 -27.32 18.38 -8.74
C GLU A 381 -27.25 18.64 -10.25
N ARG A 382 -28.04 17.90 -11.02
CA ARG A 382 -28.16 18.13 -12.46
C ARG A 382 -28.99 19.40 -12.66
N LYS A 383 -28.47 20.38 -13.40
CA LYS A 383 -29.25 21.57 -13.75
C LYS A 383 -30.40 21.16 -14.67
N GLU A 384 -31.64 21.48 -14.32
CA GLU A 384 -32.76 21.31 -15.23
C GLU A 384 -32.51 22.11 -16.52
N GLY A 385 -32.70 21.44 -17.67
CA GLY A 385 -32.61 22.08 -18.99
C GLY A 385 -31.21 22.44 -19.51
N LYS A 386 -30.10 22.14 -18.81
CA LYS A 386 -28.73 22.38 -19.32
C LYS A 386 -27.77 21.22 -19.04
N SER A 387 -26.80 21.00 -19.92
CA SER A 387 -25.64 20.12 -19.68
C SER A 387 -24.72 20.75 -18.63
N GLY A 388 -25.03 20.56 -17.36
CA GLY A 388 -24.19 21.04 -16.27
C GLY A 388 -24.59 20.45 -14.92
N ARG A 389 -23.59 20.23 -14.06
CA ARG A 389 -23.79 19.86 -12.66
C ARG A 389 -23.56 21.09 -11.78
N LYS A 390 -24.46 21.39 -10.85
CA LYS A 390 -24.30 22.40 -9.80
C LYS A 390 -23.82 21.67 -8.54
N VAL A 391 -22.74 22.13 -7.90
CA VAL A 391 -22.34 21.57 -6.60
C VAL A 391 -23.41 21.96 -5.58
N LYS A 392 -24.03 21.04 -4.88
CA LYS A 392 -24.91 21.35 -3.76
C LYS A 392 -24.08 21.43 -2.49
N GLU A 393 -24.22 22.54 -1.79
CA GLU A 393 -23.59 22.77 -0.50
C GLU A 393 -24.21 21.83 0.55
N TRP A 394 -23.41 21.41 1.52
CA TRP A 394 -23.89 20.61 2.65
C TRP A 394 -24.43 21.56 3.73
N ASP A 395 -25.75 21.71 3.79
CA ASP A 395 -26.41 22.25 4.96
C ASP A 395 -26.52 21.17 6.06
N LEU A 396 -26.85 21.59 7.28
CA LEU A 396 -27.00 20.67 8.41
C LEU A 396 -28.01 19.55 8.11
N LYS A 397 -29.16 19.90 7.51
CA LYS A 397 -30.19 18.93 7.14
C LYS A 397 -29.67 17.89 6.15
N GLY A 398 -29.01 18.32 5.08
CA GLY A 398 -28.42 17.44 4.09
C GLY A 398 -27.30 16.57 4.64
N ALA A 399 -26.51 17.09 5.59
CA ALA A 399 -25.49 16.32 6.30
C ALA A 399 -26.12 15.20 7.15
N VAL A 400 -27.15 15.53 7.94
CA VAL A 400 -27.91 14.56 8.74
C VAL A 400 -28.56 13.47 7.87
N GLU A 401 -29.22 13.85 6.76
CA GLU A 401 -29.84 12.90 5.83
C GLU A 401 -28.82 11.93 5.19
N LYS A 402 -27.60 12.41 4.95
CA LYS A 402 -26.52 11.60 4.35
C LYS A 402 -25.78 10.74 5.37
N TRP A 403 -25.88 11.06 6.66
CA TRP A 403 -25.04 10.49 7.71
C TRP A 403 -25.08 8.95 7.81
N PRO A 404 -26.24 8.26 7.74
CA PRO A 404 -26.28 6.80 7.77
C PRO A 404 -25.51 6.15 6.61
N GLU A 405 -25.60 6.75 5.41
CA GLU A 405 -24.87 6.27 4.24
C GLU A 405 -23.35 6.44 4.42
N ILE A 406 -22.90 7.56 5.00
CA ILE A 406 -21.48 7.76 5.33
C ILE A 406 -21.00 6.73 6.34
N CYS A 407 -21.80 6.46 7.38
CA CYS A 407 -21.45 5.47 8.39
C CYS A 407 -21.33 4.07 7.80
N TRP A 408 -22.21 3.72 6.85
CA TRP A 408 -22.08 2.49 6.08
C TRP A 408 -20.83 2.50 5.21
N GLU A 409 -20.54 3.58 4.48
CA GLU A 409 -19.34 3.69 3.63
C GLU A 409 -18.03 3.58 4.42
N GLN A 410 -18.01 4.11 5.65
CA GLN A 410 -16.85 4.11 6.55
C GLN A 410 -16.87 2.96 7.56
N ARG A 411 -17.76 1.97 7.42
CA ARG A 411 -18.01 0.92 8.45
C ARG A 411 -16.77 0.11 8.85
N PHE A 412 -15.81 -0.04 7.94
CA PHE A 412 -14.56 -0.78 8.15
C PHE A 412 -13.41 0.06 8.71
N ARG A 413 -13.57 1.38 8.82
CA ARG A 413 -12.54 2.23 9.41
C ARG A 413 -12.59 2.06 10.92
N GLU A 414 -11.46 1.65 11.49
CA GLU A 414 -11.30 1.55 12.94
C GLU A 414 -11.64 2.91 13.58
N ARG A 415 -12.38 2.90 14.70
CA ARG A 415 -12.65 4.09 15.52
C ARG A 415 -13.30 5.27 14.79
N PHE A 416 -14.00 4.98 13.69
CA PHE A 416 -14.89 5.96 13.07
C PHE A 416 -16.08 6.26 14.00
N LEU A 417 -16.24 7.54 14.35
CA LEU A 417 -17.28 7.99 15.26
C LEU A 417 -18.64 8.03 14.57
N ARG A 418 -19.41 6.95 14.66
CA ARG A 418 -20.72 6.83 14.01
C ARG A 418 -21.80 7.75 14.57
N ARG A 419 -21.60 8.34 15.76
CA ARG A 419 -22.59 9.22 16.40
C ARG A 419 -22.25 10.69 16.29
N TYR A 420 -21.08 11.03 15.78
CA TYR A 420 -20.57 12.40 15.79
C TYR A 420 -20.03 12.80 14.43
N PHE A 421 -20.35 14.00 13.96
CA PHE A 421 -19.71 14.62 12.81
C PHE A 421 -19.60 16.13 12.99
N VAL A 422 -18.81 16.77 12.13
CA VAL A 422 -18.64 18.22 12.11
C VAL A 422 -19.34 18.80 10.89
N VAL A 423 -20.03 19.92 11.06
CA VAL A 423 -20.50 20.76 9.96
C VAL A 423 -19.77 22.09 10.02
N VAL A 424 -19.12 22.44 8.93
CA VAL A 424 -18.61 23.79 8.68
C VAL A 424 -19.67 24.54 7.89
N ASP A 425 -20.54 25.24 8.59
CA ASP A 425 -21.71 25.92 8.04
C ASP A 425 -21.45 27.41 7.73
N ASN A 426 -20.37 27.99 8.28
CA ASN A 426 -20.07 29.41 8.15
C ASN A 426 -18.66 29.65 7.59
N GLY A 427 -18.49 30.76 6.87
CA GLY A 427 -17.25 31.12 6.17
C GLY A 427 -16.09 31.55 7.09
N ASP A 428 -16.38 31.98 8.32
CA ASP A 428 -15.39 32.42 9.31
C ASP A 428 -15.32 31.47 10.52
N MET A 429 -14.66 30.32 10.33
CA MET A 429 -14.50 29.30 11.37
C MET A 429 -13.74 29.79 12.62
N LYS A 430 -12.88 30.80 12.48
CA LYS A 430 -12.07 31.31 13.61
C LYS A 430 -12.89 32.23 14.50
N GLY A 431 -13.75 33.05 13.92
CA GLY A 431 -14.65 33.93 14.66
C GLY A 431 -15.91 33.22 15.18
N GLU A 432 -16.47 32.31 14.38
CA GLU A 432 -17.80 31.72 14.64
C GLU A 432 -17.76 30.24 15.03
N GLY A 433 -16.59 29.60 14.96
CA GLY A 433 -16.43 28.18 15.28
C GLY A 433 -17.03 27.24 14.23
N VAL A 434 -17.29 26.00 14.66
CA VAL A 434 -17.91 24.94 13.86
C VAL A 434 -19.03 24.27 14.65
N LEU A 435 -19.93 23.57 13.95
CA LEU A 435 -20.96 22.75 14.60
C LEU A 435 -20.47 21.32 14.78
N LEU A 436 -20.37 20.87 16.03
CA LEU A 436 -20.39 19.45 16.35
C LEU A 436 -21.82 18.96 16.33
N VAL A 437 -22.06 17.84 15.66
CA VAL A 437 -23.38 17.23 15.54
C VAL A 437 -23.34 15.86 16.18
N ARG A 438 -24.28 15.61 17.09
CA ARG A 438 -24.54 14.29 17.67
C ARG A 438 -25.85 13.76 17.08
N VAL A 439 -25.79 12.54 16.56
CA VAL A 439 -26.98 11.83 16.08
C VAL A 439 -27.28 10.69 17.03
N ASP A 440 -28.46 10.73 17.63
CA ASP A 440 -28.97 9.64 18.46
C ASP A 440 -29.55 8.54 17.57
N TRP A 441 -28.67 7.62 17.17
CA TRP A 441 -29.05 6.41 16.44
C TRP A 441 -28.24 5.22 16.96
N ASN A 442 -28.71 4.01 16.65
CA ASN A 442 -28.09 2.76 17.11
C ASN A 442 -26.71 2.50 16.48
N GLY A 443 -26.31 3.26 15.44
CA GLY A 443 -25.04 3.08 14.75
C GLY A 443 -24.96 1.77 13.96
N ASP A 444 -26.12 1.13 13.73
CA ASP A 444 -26.19 -0.14 13.04
C ASP A 444 -25.95 0.06 11.55
N VAL A 445 -24.88 -0.58 11.08
CA VAL A 445 -24.44 -0.58 9.69
C VAL A 445 -24.51 -1.99 9.09
N ALA A 446 -25.13 -2.94 9.80
CA ALA A 446 -25.38 -4.29 9.34
C ALA A 446 -26.59 -4.30 8.39
N GLY A 447 -26.34 -4.11 7.09
CA GLY A 447 -27.37 -4.20 6.07
C GLY A 447 -26.96 -3.55 4.75
N GLU A 448 -27.78 -3.78 3.72
CA GLU A 448 -27.58 -3.22 2.38
C GLU A 448 -27.54 -1.69 2.41
N LYS A 449 -26.61 -1.10 1.65
CA LYS A 449 -26.49 0.36 1.45
C LYS A 449 -27.84 1.02 1.12
N GLU A 450 -28.71 0.34 0.37
CA GLU A 450 -30.01 0.90 -0.04
C GLU A 450 -30.97 1.13 1.13
N LYS A 451 -30.86 0.33 2.19
CA LYS A 451 -31.65 0.48 3.43
C LYS A 451 -31.19 1.68 4.26
N MET A 452 -30.01 2.22 3.99
CA MET A 452 -29.46 3.43 4.63
C MET A 452 -29.93 4.73 3.96
N LYS A 453 -30.59 4.66 2.79
CA LYS A 453 -31.15 5.83 2.13
C LYS A 453 -32.43 6.26 2.85
N VAL A 454 -32.31 7.23 3.75
CA VAL A 454 -33.47 7.83 4.43
C VAL A 454 -34.36 8.54 3.40
N LYS A 455 -35.57 8.04 3.18
CA LYS A 455 -36.64 8.82 2.53
C LYS A 455 -37.38 9.61 3.61
N GLY A 456 -36.94 10.85 3.82
CA GLY A 456 -37.63 11.82 4.67
C GLY A 456 -37.48 11.56 6.17
N GLY A 457 -36.59 12.32 6.81
CA GLY A 457 -36.68 12.71 8.23
C GLY A 457 -36.48 11.66 9.32
N ASN A 458 -36.86 10.40 9.14
CA ASN A 458 -36.86 9.42 10.22
C ASN A 458 -35.60 8.56 10.16
N LEU A 459 -34.59 8.98 10.93
CA LEU A 459 -33.33 8.26 11.13
C LEU A 459 -33.60 6.92 11.85
N VAL A 460 -33.75 5.86 11.05
CA VAL A 460 -33.60 4.42 11.36
C VAL A 460 -34.07 3.97 12.76
N GLY A 461 -35.33 3.53 12.83
CA GLY A 461 -35.96 2.89 13.99
C GLY A 461 -37.19 3.66 14.46
N ASP A 462 -38.12 3.00 15.14
CA ASP A 462 -39.37 3.58 15.67
C ASP A 462 -39.15 4.68 16.75
N GLN A 463 -37.92 5.15 16.92
CA GLN A 463 -37.54 6.29 17.75
C GLN A 463 -37.03 7.39 16.83
N GLU A 464 -37.70 8.54 16.81
CA GLU A 464 -37.23 9.75 16.12
C GLU A 464 -35.78 10.03 16.52
N GLY A 465 -34.82 9.79 15.62
CA GLY A 465 -33.41 10.01 15.90
C GLY A 465 -33.17 11.48 16.26
N ARG A 466 -32.94 11.74 17.54
CA ARG A 466 -32.70 13.09 18.07
C ARG A 466 -31.36 13.59 17.57
N VAL A 467 -31.37 14.73 16.89
CA VAL A 467 -30.15 15.42 16.45
C VAL A 467 -29.86 16.57 17.40
N GLU A 468 -28.64 16.63 17.89
CA GLU A 468 -28.16 17.72 18.75
C GLU A 468 -26.96 18.39 18.11
N THR A 469 -26.85 19.71 18.31
CA THR A 469 -25.71 20.48 17.81
C THR A 469 -25.06 21.28 18.91
N TRP A 470 -23.73 21.35 18.87
CA TRP A 470 -22.92 22.14 19.78
C TRP A 470 -21.93 22.97 18.98
N ARG A 471 -22.07 24.30 19.04
CA ARG A 471 -21.11 25.22 18.43
C ARG A 471 -19.88 25.34 19.32
N VAL A 472 -18.71 25.08 18.76
CA VAL A 472 -17.43 25.09 19.47
C VAL A 472 -16.37 25.81 18.66
N GLU A 473 -15.32 26.27 19.32
CA GLU A 473 -14.15 26.81 18.65
C GLU A 473 -13.51 25.74 17.74
N VAL A 474 -13.14 26.13 16.52
CA VAL A 474 -12.65 25.19 15.51
C VAL A 474 -11.43 24.39 15.98
N GLY A 475 -10.52 25.02 16.72
CA GLY A 475 -9.31 24.37 17.25
C GLY A 475 -9.56 23.40 18.40
N GLU A 476 -10.73 23.48 19.06
CA GLU A 476 -11.09 22.61 20.18
C GLU A 476 -12.01 21.46 19.77
N ALA A 477 -12.59 21.52 18.57
CA ALA A 477 -13.66 20.65 18.13
C ALA A 477 -13.35 19.15 18.30
N LEU A 478 -12.16 18.72 17.89
CA LEU A 478 -11.75 17.31 18.02
C LEU A 478 -11.52 16.88 19.47
N ASP A 479 -11.05 17.78 20.33
CA ASP A 479 -10.77 17.49 21.73
C ASP A 479 -12.05 17.51 22.57
N VAL A 480 -13.02 18.35 22.21
CA VAL A 480 -14.38 18.30 22.76
C VAL A 480 -15.00 16.93 22.47
N VAL A 481 -15.00 16.50 21.20
CA VAL A 481 -15.58 15.20 20.81
C VAL A 481 -14.86 14.06 21.52
N LYS A 482 -13.52 14.09 21.56
CA LYS A 482 -12.72 13.09 22.27
C LYS A 482 -13.13 13.02 23.75
N GLY A 483 -13.19 14.17 24.43
CA GLY A 483 -13.58 14.24 25.84
C GLY A 483 -14.99 13.69 26.09
N VAL A 484 -15.94 13.95 25.19
CA VAL A 484 -17.29 13.39 25.27
C VAL A 484 -17.30 11.88 25.08
N VAL A 485 -16.57 11.37 24.09
CA VAL A 485 -16.48 9.92 23.82
C VAL A 485 -15.81 9.17 24.97
N GLU A 486 -14.79 9.77 25.59
CA GLU A 486 -14.06 9.20 26.73
C GLU A 486 -14.77 9.39 28.08
N GLY A 487 -15.89 10.12 28.12
CA GLY A 487 -16.62 10.42 29.36
C GLY A 487 -15.92 11.46 30.25
N ASN A 488 -14.90 12.15 29.75
CA ASN A 488 -14.18 13.23 30.42
C ASN A 488 -14.88 14.58 30.31
N ARG A 489 -15.90 14.69 29.44
CA ARG A 489 -16.69 15.90 29.21
C ARG A 489 -18.15 15.54 28.96
N GLU A 490 -19.07 16.33 29.49
CA GLU A 490 -20.50 16.18 29.17
C GLU A 490 -20.83 16.86 27.84
N TRP A 491 -21.86 16.36 27.15
CA TRP A 491 -22.36 16.98 25.93
C TRP A 491 -23.26 18.16 26.27
N GLU A 492 -22.92 19.36 25.78
CA GLU A 492 -23.67 20.61 26.05
C GLU A 492 -24.48 21.09 24.83
N GLY A 493 -24.67 20.24 23.83
CA GLY A 493 -25.40 20.58 22.61
C GLY A 493 -26.92 20.68 22.81
N ALA A 494 -27.58 21.44 21.94
CA ALA A 494 -29.02 21.63 21.93
C ALA A 494 -29.70 20.82 20.82
N VAL A 495 -30.94 20.38 21.07
CA VAL A 495 -31.77 19.64 20.10
C VAL A 495 -32.11 20.53 18.91
N VAL A 496 -32.03 19.97 17.71
CA VAL A 496 -32.45 20.62 16.47
C VAL A 496 -33.74 19.98 15.97
N ASP A 497 -34.77 20.80 15.81
CA ASP A 497 -36.02 20.41 15.15
C ASP A 497 -35.94 20.79 13.66
N PHE A 498 -36.03 19.79 12.78
CA PHE A 498 -35.98 20.00 11.33
C PHE A 498 -37.33 20.35 10.71
N GLY A 499 -38.41 20.43 11.50
CA GLY A 499 -39.75 20.79 11.07
C GLY A 499 -40.32 19.80 10.04
N VAL A 500 -41.23 18.93 10.48
CA VAL A 500 -42.03 18.12 9.54
C VAL A 500 -42.96 19.09 8.80
N GLN A 501 -42.68 19.39 7.53
CA GLN A 501 -43.72 19.94 6.65
C GLN A 501 -44.74 18.82 6.45
N GLU A 502 -45.82 18.85 7.21
CA GLU A 502 -47.03 18.10 6.89
C GLU A 502 -47.44 18.50 5.47
N ASN A 503 -47.32 17.56 4.54
CA ASN A 503 -47.90 17.73 3.21
C ASN A 503 -49.42 17.82 3.40
N GLY A 504 -49.93 19.05 3.41
CA GLY A 504 -51.34 19.35 3.31
C GLY A 504 -51.89 18.62 2.10
N SER A 505 -52.82 17.69 2.35
CA SER A 505 -53.59 17.02 1.32
C SER A 505 -54.40 18.06 0.55
N LEU A 506 -54.22 18.11 -0.78
CA LEU A 506 -55.19 18.61 -1.73
C LEU A 506 -55.33 17.60 -2.87
#